data_AF-L1NHH6-F1
#
_entry.id   AF-L1NHH6-F1
#
_cell.length_a   1.000
_cell.length_b   1.000
_cell.length_c   1.000
_cell.angle_alpha   90.00
_cell.angle_beta   90.00
_cell.angle_gamma   90.00
#
_symmetry.space_group_name_H-M   'P 1'
#
loop_
_entity.id
_entity.type
_entity.pdbx_description
1 polymer ?
#
loop_
_entity_poly.entity_id
_entity_poly.type
_entity_poly.pdbx_seq_one_letter_code
_entity_poly.pdbx_strand_id
1 'polypeptide(L)'
;MEIKSIERIDETNYQQYLDNGVVVITNTLVEEIDFIGYNFSEKVVIRNCLIRNLHITGCWFEGGLIFEQCVVTDFTEHEMGGHNEEEIHIRYNVFCCFFDSFDCQFHAKVFVHNNIFIKGTSLKGNAGKPFENSFDNGLEEYDNIGKLDLD
;
A
#
# COMPACT_ATOMS: atom_id res chain seq x y z
N MET A 1 23.52 -6.04 11.94
CA MET A 1 22.64 -6.21 10.76
C MET A 1 22.82 -4.96 9.95
N GLU A 2 23.43 -5.05 8.77
CA GLU A 2 23.56 -3.91 7.88
C GLU A 2 22.17 -3.61 7.33
N ILE A 3 21.66 -2.39 7.56
CA ILE A 3 20.41 -1.95 6.95
C ILE A 3 20.74 -1.66 5.49
N LYS A 4 20.17 -2.43 4.56
CA LYS A 4 20.29 -2.14 3.14
C LYS A 4 19.53 -0.84 2.89
N SER A 5 20.25 0.19 2.45
CA SER A 5 19.68 1.45 1.99
C SER A 5 19.48 1.38 0.48
N ILE A 6 18.29 1.69 0.01
CA ILE A 6 17.92 1.68 -1.40
C ILE A 6 17.35 3.05 -1.74
N GLU A 7 17.91 3.68 -2.78
CA GLU A 7 17.45 5.00 -3.21
C GLU A 7 16.05 4.91 -3.81
N ARG A 8 15.82 3.97 -4.73
CA ARG A 8 14.54 3.87 -5.43
C ARG A 8 14.21 2.44 -5.83
N ILE A 9 12.94 2.06 -5.70
CA ILE A 9 12.36 0.83 -6.25
C ILE A 9 11.22 1.23 -7.17
N ASP A 10 11.28 0.80 -8.43
CA ASP A 10 10.30 1.17 -9.45
C ASP A 10 10.11 0.07 -10.51
N GLU A 11 9.30 0.35 -11.54
CA GLU A 11 8.94 -0.58 -12.62
C GLU A 11 10.16 -1.11 -13.39
N THR A 12 11.27 -0.36 -13.39
CA THR A 12 12.49 -0.71 -14.12
C THR A 12 13.39 -1.67 -13.36
N ASN A 13 13.21 -1.79 -12.04
CA ASN A 13 14.13 -2.50 -11.18
C ASN A 13 13.48 -3.45 -10.16
N TYR A 14 12.15 -3.46 -10.00
CA TYR A 14 11.51 -4.29 -8.99
C TYR A 14 11.75 -5.80 -9.20
N GLN A 15 12.02 -6.25 -10.43
CA GLN A 15 12.21 -7.67 -10.73
C GLN A 15 13.42 -8.27 -10.02
N GLN A 16 14.37 -7.44 -9.57
CA GLN A 16 15.49 -7.92 -8.74
C GLN A 16 15.04 -8.45 -7.36
N TYR A 17 13.81 -8.10 -6.94
CA TYR A 17 13.17 -8.57 -5.71
C TYR A 17 12.23 -9.75 -5.96
N LEU A 18 12.15 -10.27 -7.19
CA LEU A 18 11.35 -11.44 -7.52
C LEU A 18 12.00 -12.71 -6.95
N ASP A 19 11.27 -13.39 -6.06
CA ASP A 19 11.64 -14.69 -5.50
C ASP A 19 10.47 -15.66 -5.65
N ASN A 20 10.69 -16.75 -6.40
CA ASN A 20 9.70 -17.81 -6.65
C ASN A 20 8.30 -17.30 -7.06
N GLY A 21 8.25 -16.27 -7.91
CA GLY A 21 7.00 -15.69 -8.41
C GLY A 21 6.32 -14.69 -7.47
N VAL A 22 7.02 -14.22 -6.43
CA VAL A 22 6.56 -13.19 -5.49
C VAL A 22 7.58 -12.06 -5.46
N VAL A 23 7.13 -10.80 -5.53
CA VAL A 23 8.00 -9.64 -5.34
C VAL A 23 8.17 -9.40 -3.83
N VAL A 24 9.38 -9.57 -3.30
CA VAL A 24 9.66 -9.57 -1.85
C VAL A 24 10.63 -8.45 -1.49
N ILE A 25 10.10 -7.37 -0.92
CA ILE A 25 10.87 -6.21 -0.44
C ILE A 25 10.85 -6.23 1.09
N THR A 26 11.98 -6.58 1.73
CA THR A 26 12.01 -6.73 3.20
C THR A 26 13.27 -6.19 3.86
N ASN A 27 13.15 -5.83 5.15
CA ASN A 27 14.29 -5.48 6.02
C ASN A 27 15.17 -4.36 5.45
N THR A 28 14.56 -3.35 4.84
CA THR A 28 15.25 -2.37 4.00
C THR A 28 14.80 -0.94 4.34
N LEU A 29 15.74 0.01 4.27
CA LEU A 29 15.45 1.44 4.20
C LEU A 29 15.32 1.83 2.73
N VAL A 30 14.17 2.38 2.33
CA VAL A 30 13.91 2.80 0.95
C VAL A 30 13.55 4.29 0.94
N GLU A 31 14.29 5.09 0.18
CA GLU A 31 13.95 6.51 0.03
C GLU A 31 12.68 6.69 -0.81
N GLU A 32 12.50 5.90 -1.87
CA GLU A 32 11.30 5.96 -2.73
C GLU A 32 10.89 4.58 -3.24
N ILE A 33 9.61 4.23 -3.07
CA ILE A 33 8.94 3.20 -3.85
C ILE A 33 7.98 3.92 -4.80
N ASP A 34 8.23 3.80 -6.10
CA ASP A 34 7.44 4.42 -7.16
C ASP A 34 6.90 3.34 -8.09
N PHE A 35 5.62 3.01 -7.93
CA PHE A 35 4.91 2.04 -8.76
C PHE A 35 3.88 2.70 -9.67
N ILE A 36 4.05 3.98 -9.99
CA ILE A 36 3.08 4.72 -10.79
C ILE A 36 2.84 4.03 -12.14
N GLY A 37 1.55 3.76 -12.44
CA GLY A 37 1.12 3.21 -13.72
C GLY A 37 1.55 1.76 -13.98
N TYR A 38 1.89 0.99 -12.93
CA TYR A 38 2.38 -0.37 -13.06
C TYR A 38 1.44 -1.42 -12.46
N ASN A 39 1.28 -2.56 -13.14
CA ASN A 39 0.43 -3.66 -12.69
C ASN A 39 1.27 -4.86 -12.27
N PHE A 40 1.06 -5.34 -11.06
CA PHE A 40 1.67 -6.55 -10.54
C PHE A 40 0.75 -7.75 -10.74
N SER A 41 1.11 -8.62 -11.70
CA SER A 41 0.50 -9.94 -11.82
C SER A 41 0.95 -10.89 -10.70
N GLU A 42 2.14 -10.65 -10.18
CA GLU A 42 2.75 -11.34 -9.06
C GLU A 42 2.23 -10.80 -7.73
N LYS A 43 2.22 -11.64 -6.71
CA LYS A 43 1.99 -11.17 -5.35
C LYS A 43 3.12 -10.25 -4.92
N VAL A 44 2.78 -9.12 -4.30
CA VAL A 44 3.75 -8.18 -3.74
C VAL A 44 3.74 -8.29 -2.22
N VAL A 45 4.95 -8.41 -1.63
CA VAL A 45 5.15 -8.45 -0.19
C VAL A 45 6.18 -7.38 0.18
N ILE A 46 5.72 -6.35 0.89
CA ILE A 46 6.56 -5.28 1.44
C ILE A 46 6.47 -5.40 2.97
N ARG A 47 7.58 -5.81 3.62
CA ARG A 47 7.58 -6.13 5.05
C ARG A 47 8.80 -5.62 5.81
N ASN A 48 8.59 -5.06 6.99
CA ASN A 48 9.66 -4.62 7.89
C ASN A 48 10.61 -3.62 7.20
N CYS A 49 10.03 -2.59 6.59
CA CYS A 49 10.76 -1.54 5.88
C CYS A 49 10.53 -0.16 6.50
N LEU A 50 11.52 0.71 6.39
CA LEU A 50 11.38 2.15 6.59
C LEU A 50 11.36 2.81 5.21
N ILE A 51 10.22 3.37 4.82
CA ILE A 51 9.98 3.93 3.49
C ILE A 51 9.74 5.42 3.66
N ARG A 52 10.43 6.28 2.91
CA ARG A 52 10.15 7.72 3.00
C ARG A 52 8.96 8.12 2.14
N ASN A 53 8.97 7.71 0.88
CA ASN A 53 7.94 8.05 -0.10
C ASN A 53 7.39 6.77 -0.75
N LEU A 54 6.07 6.63 -0.77
CA LEU A 54 5.35 5.50 -1.37
C LEU A 54 4.32 6.03 -2.38
N HIS A 55 4.58 5.79 -3.67
CA HIS A 55 3.73 6.20 -4.77
C HIS A 55 3.09 4.98 -5.43
N ILE A 56 1.76 4.87 -5.34
CA ILE A 56 0.97 3.73 -5.86
C ILE A 56 -0.16 4.26 -6.77
N THR A 57 0.10 5.32 -7.53
CA THR A 57 -0.92 5.94 -8.40
C THR A 57 -1.07 5.16 -9.71
N GLY A 58 -2.29 4.75 -10.05
CA GLY A 58 -2.55 3.93 -11.24
C GLY A 58 -1.89 2.55 -11.18
N CYS A 59 -1.59 2.05 -9.98
CA CYS A 59 -0.96 0.77 -9.76
C CYS A 59 -1.99 -0.28 -9.35
N TRP A 60 -1.94 -1.47 -9.98
CA TRP A 60 -2.89 -2.56 -9.72
C TRP A 60 -2.16 -3.76 -9.13
N PHE A 61 -2.61 -4.24 -7.97
CA PHE A 61 -2.08 -5.46 -7.34
C PHE A 61 -2.96 -6.66 -7.71
N GLU A 62 -2.95 -7.05 -8.99
CA GLU A 62 -3.72 -8.19 -9.50
C GLU A 62 -3.36 -9.49 -8.77
N GLY A 63 -2.08 -9.69 -8.44
CA GLY A 63 -1.59 -10.82 -7.64
C GLY A 63 -1.72 -10.66 -6.12
N GLY A 64 -2.27 -9.53 -5.65
CA GLY A 64 -2.48 -9.20 -4.25
C GLY A 64 -1.29 -8.51 -3.58
N LEU A 65 -1.55 -7.90 -2.43
CA LEU A 65 -0.57 -7.13 -1.67
C LEU A 65 -0.56 -7.56 -0.20
N ILE A 66 0.65 -7.78 0.33
CA ILE A 66 0.90 -7.78 1.78
C ILE A 66 1.83 -6.62 2.08
N PHE A 67 1.30 -5.59 2.72
CA PHE A 67 2.06 -4.46 3.22
C PHE A 67 2.00 -4.43 4.74
N GLU A 68 3.10 -4.81 5.40
CA GLU A 68 3.07 -4.98 6.85
C GLU A 68 4.34 -4.64 7.59
N GLN A 69 4.20 -4.23 8.85
CA GLN A 69 5.32 -3.93 9.74
C GLN A 69 6.24 -2.84 9.18
N CYS A 70 5.72 -1.94 8.36
CA CYS A 70 6.47 -0.85 7.75
C CYS A 70 6.22 0.48 8.47
N VAL A 71 7.18 1.40 8.33
CA VAL A 71 7.03 2.80 8.71
C VAL A 71 7.14 3.65 7.45
N VAL A 72 6.11 4.46 7.16
CA VAL A 72 6.12 5.41 6.04
C VAL A 72 6.19 6.83 6.58
N THR A 73 7.21 7.60 6.21
CA THR A 73 7.50 8.85 6.93
C THR A 73 7.00 10.12 6.25
N ASP A 74 7.24 10.29 4.96
CA ASP A 74 7.18 11.61 4.31
C ASP A 74 5.95 11.72 3.41
N PHE A 75 5.70 10.70 2.58
CA PHE A 75 4.59 10.70 1.62
C PHE A 75 4.02 9.30 1.37
N THR A 76 2.71 9.18 1.21
CA THR A 76 2.06 7.95 0.77
C THR A 76 0.73 8.21 0.07
N GLU A 77 0.55 7.59 -1.09
CA GLU A 77 -0.69 7.62 -1.85
C GLU A 77 -0.97 6.24 -2.46
N HIS A 78 -2.26 5.93 -2.63
CA HIS A 78 -2.75 4.87 -3.48
C HIS A 78 -3.96 5.42 -4.21
N GLU A 79 -3.76 5.88 -5.44
CA GLU A 79 -4.82 6.52 -6.21
C GLU A 79 -5.06 5.79 -7.52
N MET A 80 -6.28 5.85 -8.04
CA MET A 80 -6.63 5.27 -9.34
C MET A 80 -6.26 3.77 -9.44
N GLY A 81 -6.27 3.08 -8.30
CA GLY A 81 -5.87 1.68 -8.21
C GLY A 81 -7.03 0.77 -8.56
N GLY A 82 -7.07 0.22 -9.77
CA GLY A 82 -8.08 -0.74 -10.22
C GLY A 82 -7.65 -2.21 -10.06
N HIS A 83 -8.55 -3.13 -10.41
CA HIS A 83 -8.23 -4.54 -10.67
C HIS A 83 -7.47 -5.27 -9.56
N ASN A 84 -7.76 -4.95 -8.29
CA ASN A 84 -7.23 -5.69 -7.16
C ASN A 84 -8.07 -6.96 -6.96
N GLU A 85 -7.83 -7.95 -7.81
CA GLU A 85 -8.55 -9.25 -7.88
C GLU A 85 -8.21 -10.20 -6.74
N GLU A 86 -7.10 -9.95 -6.04
CA GLU A 86 -6.61 -10.74 -4.92
C GLU A 86 -6.53 -9.89 -3.64
N GLU A 87 -6.50 -10.56 -2.48
CA GLU A 87 -6.60 -9.89 -1.19
C GLU A 87 -5.47 -8.86 -0.97
N ILE A 88 -5.85 -7.72 -0.40
CA ILE A 88 -4.91 -6.69 0.07
C ILE A 88 -4.90 -6.67 1.59
N HIS A 89 -3.70 -6.79 2.14
CA HIS A 89 -3.43 -6.78 3.58
C HIS A 89 -2.54 -5.58 3.91
N ILE A 90 -3.10 -4.58 4.59
CA ILE A 90 -2.38 -3.43 5.13
C ILE A 90 -2.43 -3.53 6.64
N ARG A 91 -1.34 -3.93 7.29
CA ARG A 91 -1.38 -4.24 8.72
C ARG A 91 -0.09 -3.99 9.49
N TYR A 92 -0.22 -3.64 10.77
CA TYR A 92 0.93 -3.38 11.65
C TYR A 92 1.87 -2.28 11.14
N ASN A 93 1.37 -1.36 10.32
CA ASN A 93 2.17 -0.26 9.78
C ASN A 93 2.03 1.01 10.61
N VAL A 94 3.00 1.91 10.49
CA VAL A 94 2.93 3.28 11.00
C VAL A 94 3.07 4.25 9.83
N PHE A 95 2.02 5.03 9.58
CA PHE A 95 2.01 6.10 8.59
C PHE A 95 2.17 7.43 9.32
N CYS A 96 3.34 8.06 9.20
CA CYS A 96 3.62 9.39 9.76
C CYS A 96 3.09 10.53 8.88
N CYS A 97 2.84 10.24 7.60
CA CYS A 97 2.17 11.10 6.65
C CYS A 97 0.67 10.75 6.54
N PHE A 98 -0.06 11.52 5.75
CA PHE A 98 -1.46 11.20 5.42
C PHE A 98 -1.44 10.10 4.37
N PHE A 99 -2.21 9.03 4.57
CA PHE A 99 -2.35 7.98 3.55
C PHE A 99 -3.50 8.33 2.62
N ASP A 100 -3.16 8.89 1.47
CA ASP A 100 -4.16 9.26 0.47
C ASP A 100 -4.64 8.02 -0.29
N SER A 101 -5.94 7.88 -0.44
CA SER A 101 -6.61 6.78 -1.12
C SER A 101 -7.81 7.30 -1.88
N PHE A 102 -7.76 7.27 -3.21
CA PHE A 102 -8.76 7.86 -4.08
C PHE A 102 -8.97 7.04 -5.34
N ASP A 103 -10.22 6.81 -5.76
CA ASP A 103 -10.57 6.01 -6.95
C ASP A 103 -9.94 4.60 -6.97
N CYS A 104 -9.84 3.97 -5.81
CA CYS A 104 -9.36 2.59 -5.70
C CYS A 104 -10.52 1.59 -5.79
N GLN A 105 -10.40 0.58 -6.65
CA GLN A 105 -11.35 -0.51 -6.83
C GLN A 105 -10.75 -1.81 -6.31
N PHE A 106 -11.33 -2.30 -5.22
CA PHE A 106 -10.95 -3.57 -4.59
C PHE A 106 -12.02 -4.61 -4.87
N HIS A 107 -11.73 -5.54 -5.78
CA HIS A 107 -12.62 -6.64 -6.10
C HIS A 107 -12.53 -7.71 -5.02
N ALA A 108 -11.32 -8.08 -4.59
CA ALA A 108 -11.13 -8.95 -3.44
C ALA A 108 -11.35 -8.22 -2.10
N LYS A 109 -11.32 -8.99 -1.02
CA LYS A 109 -11.46 -8.47 0.33
C LYS A 109 -10.20 -7.69 0.74
N VAL A 110 -10.41 -6.56 1.40
CA VAL A 110 -9.32 -5.73 1.96
C VAL A 110 -9.28 -5.87 3.47
N PHE A 111 -8.09 -6.05 4.01
CA PHE A 111 -7.83 -6.15 5.44
C PHE A 111 -6.95 -4.97 5.88
N VAL A 112 -7.50 -4.11 6.73
CA VAL A 112 -6.77 -2.97 7.30
C VAL A 112 -6.82 -3.06 8.81
N HIS A 113 -5.76 -3.54 9.45
CA HIS A 113 -5.81 -3.74 10.89
C HIS A 113 -4.49 -3.47 11.61
N ASN A 114 -4.59 -3.07 12.88
CA ASN A 114 -3.44 -2.77 13.73
C ASN A 114 -2.46 -1.72 13.14
N ASN A 115 -2.93 -0.81 12.30
CA ASN A 115 -2.11 0.29 11.78
C ASN A 115 -2.21 1.53 12.66
N ILE A 116 -1.22 2.42 12.54
CA ILE A 116 -1.24 3.76 13.13
C ILE A 116 -1.18 4.79 12.00
N PHE A 117 -2.29 5.48 11.75
CA PHE A 117 -2.39 6.60 10.83
C PHE A 117 -2.25 7.92 11.60
N ILE A 118 -1.02 8.43 11.73
CA ILE A 118 -0.74 9.63 12.55
C ILE A 118 -1.50 10.86 12.04
N LYS A 119 -1.60 11.02 10.72
CA LYS A 119 -2.37 12.10 10.08
C LYS A 119 -3.73 11.65 9.55
N GLY A 120 -4.08 10.38 9.71
CA GLY A 120 -5.28 9.74 9.15
C GLY A 120 -5.11 9.30 7.68
N THR A 121 -6.21 8.84 7.08
CA THR A 121 -6.30 8.37 5.70
C THR A 121 -7.66 8.68 5.08
N SER A 122 -7.68 8.81 3.75
CA SER A 122 -8.89 8.97 2.92
C SER A 122 -9.48 7.65 2.41
N LEU A 123 -9.00 6.51 2.92
CA LEU A 123 -9.51 5.18 2.55
C LEU A 123 -11.05 5.08 2.52
N LYS A 124 -11.74 5.72 3.47
CA LYS A 124 -13.22 5.85 3.50
C LYS A 124 -13.72 7.29 3.38
N GLY A 125 -12.86 8.26 3.09
CA GLY A 125 -13.18 9.69 3.09
C GLY A 125 -14.07 10.14 1.93
N ASN A 126 -14.02 9.40 0.83
CA ASN A 126 -14.81 9.64 -0.38
C ASN A 126 -16.10 8.80 -0.45
N ALA A 127 -16.53 8.17 0.66
CA ALA A 127 -17.74 7.36 0.68
C ALA A 127 -18.98 8.17 0.24
N GLY A 128 -19.73 7.64 -0.74
CA GLY A 128 -20.89 8.28 -1.35
C GLY A 128 -20.58 9.44 -2.32
N LYS A 129 -19.32 9.65 -2.69
CA LYS A 129 -18.87 10.67 -3.66
C LYS A 129 -18.47 10.03 -5.01
N PRO A 130 -18.38 10.81 -6.10
CA PRO A 130 -17.74 10.32 -7.32
C PRO A 130 -16.32 9.81 -7.04
N PHE A 131 -15.93 8.71 -7.70
CA PHE A 131 -14.62 8.08 -7.52
C PHE A 131 -14.38 7.57 -6.08
N GLU A 132 -15.46 7.14 -5.41
CA GLU A 132 -15.42 6.43 -4.13
C GLU A 132 -14.52 5.19 -4.21
N ASN A 133 -13.74 4.94 -3.16
CA ASN A 133 -13.02 3.67 -3.04
C ASN A 133 -14.04 2.53 -2.89
N SER A 134 -14.02 1.54 -3.79
CA SER A 134 -14.98 0.43 -3.79
C SER A 134 -14.39 -0.83 -3.14
N PHE A 135 -15.20 -1.51 -2.34
CA PHE A 135 -14.82 -2.74 -1.63
C PHE A 135 -15.86 -3.84 -1.91
N ASP A 136 -15.77 -4.49 -3.07
CA ASP A 136 -16.83 -5.37 -3.58
C ASP A 136 -17.05 -6.60 -2.68
N ASN A 137 -15.95 -7.17 -2.16
CA ASN A 137 -15.98 -8.26 -1.19
C ASN A 137 -15.69 -7.80 0.25
N GLY A 138 -15.82 -6.49 0.49
CA GLY A 138 -15.80 -5.85 1.80
C GLY A 138 -14.43 -5.40 2.29
N LEU A 139 -14.48 -4.52 3.28
CA LEU A 139 -13.35 -4.02 4.06
C LEU A 139 -13.47 -4.54 5.48
N GLU A 140 -12.46 -5.29 5.94
CA GLU A 140 -12.33 -5.69 7.34
C GLU A 140 -11.31 -4.79 8.04
N GLU A 141 -11.80 -3.99 8.98
CA GLU A 141 -10.97 -3.10 9.78
C GLU A 141 -11.14 -3.35 11.28
N TYR A 142 -10.02 -3.43 11.99
CA TYR A 142 -10.01 -3.53 13.45
C TYR A 142 -8.69 -3.01 14.03
N ASP A 143 -8.74 -2.51 15.27
CA ASP A 143 -7.58 -2.10 16.05
C ASP A 143 -6.64 -1.08 15.37
N ASN A 144 -7.14 -0.29 14.42
CA ASN A 144 -6.39 0.84 13.86
C ASN A 144 -6.44 2.05 14.80
N ILE A 145 -5.33 2.80 14.86
CA ILE A 145 -5.23 4.08 15.55
C ILE A 145 -5.17 5.18 14.50
N GLY A 146 -6.01 6.22 14.64
CA GLY A 146 -6.14 7.30 13.67
C GLY A 146 -7.49 7.26 12.94
N LYS A 147 -7.78 8.32 12.18
CA LYS A 147 -9.04 8.42 11.41
C LYS A 147 -8.88 7.80 10.03
N LEU A 148 -9.88 7.03 9.59
CA LEU A 148 -9.86 6.34 8.31
C LEU A 148 -10.78 6.98 7.25
N ASP A 149 -11.52 8.01 7.63
CA ASP A 149 -12.60 8.63 6.90
C ASP A 149 -12.39 10.14 6.69
N LEU A 150 -11.13 10.56 6.59
CA LEU A 150 -10.79 11.96 6.30
C LEU A 150 -10.87 12.23 4.79
N ASP A 151 -11.37 13.39 4.41
CA ASP A 151 -11.41 13.90 3.03
C ASP A 151 -10.45 15.07 2.87
#